data_AF-A0A3A5WH27-F1
#
_entry.id   AF-A0A3A5WH27-F1
#
_cell.length_a   1.000
_cell.length_b   1.000
_cell.length_c   1.000
_cell.angle_alpha   90.00
_cell.angle_beta   90.00
_cell.angle_gamma   90.00
#
_symmetry.space_group_name_H-M   'P 1'
#
loop_
_entity.id
_entity.type
_entity.pdbx_description
1 polymer ?
#
loop_
_entity_poly.entity_id
_entity_poly.type
_entity_poly.pdbx_seq_one_letter_code
_entity_poly.pdbx_strand_id
1 'polypeptide(L)'
;FFIHGNGPNSQVCVRCGVDQGLVTKEEVPVLFEKSTSSARFSTVARRYSIFLYLPFLWVLWASTLSDVEPWGLFFLGLLLILTLTAPVLFIYRGGRYSGDMARLSPAYDRPKGH
;
A
#
# COMPACT_ATOMS: atom_id res chain seq x y z
N PHE A 1 -2.58 13.72 9.30
CA PHE A 1 -1.31 14.42 9.62
C PHE A 1 -1.65 15.85 10.08
N PHE A 2 -1.63 16.18 11.39
CA PHE A 2 -1.79 17.50 12.03
C PHE A 2 -0.54 18.10 12.70
N ILE A 3 -0.17 19.36 12.39
CA ILE A 3 1.15 19.95 12.71
C ILE A 3 1.64 19.56 14.12
N HIS A 4 2.84 19.01 14.25
CA HIS A 4 3.38 18.71 15.58
C HIS A 4 3.85 19.99 16.27
N GLY A 5 3.41 20.20 17.50
CA GLY A 5 3.75 21.37 18.30
C GLY A 5 2.72 21.62 19.39
N ASN A 6 2.95 22.65 20.21
CA ASN A 6 2.00 23.10 21.22
C ASN A 6 1.31 24.38 20.72
N GLY A 7 -0.03 24.45 20.80
CA GLY A 7 -0.82 25.61 20.36
C GLY A 7 -1.87 25.31 19.26
N PRO A 8 -2.58 26.34 18.76
CA PRO A 8 -3.75 26.17 17.87
C PRO A 8 -3.40 25.52 16.52
N ASN A 9 -2.17 25.69 16.05
CA ASN A 9 -1.70 25.09 14.79
C ASN A 9 -1.63 23.55 14.86
N SER A 10 -1.56 22.97 16.06
CA SER A 10 -1.55 21.51 16.24
C SER A 10 -2.86 20.82 15.84
N GLN A 11 -3.93 21.59 15.62
CA GLN A 11 -5.21 21.09 15.12
C GLN A 11 -5.35 21.18 13.60
N VAL A 12 -4.38 21.79 12.91
CA VAL A 12 -4.41 22.01 11.46
C VAL A 12 -3.65 20.90 10.75
N CYS A 13 -4.23 20.37 9.67
CA CYS A 13 -3.56 19.38 8.82
C CYS A 13 -2.25 19.96 8.25
N VAL A 14 -1.18 19.17 8.19
CA VAL A 14 0.12 19.58 7.63
C VAL A 14 -0.02 20.20 6.25
N ARG A 15 -0.81 19.56 5.38
CA ARG A 15 -1.00 20.02 4.00
C ARG A 15 -1.65 21.40 4.00
N CYS A 16 -2.71 21.58 4.78
CA CYS A 16 -3.38 22.86 4.95
C CYS A 16 -2.46 23.91 5.59
N GLY A 17 -1.59 23.51 6.51
CA GLY A 17 -0.59 24.38 7.14
C GLY A 17 0.43 24.92 6.14
N VAL A 18 0.91 24.07 5.23
CA VAL A 18 1.82 24.49 4.15
C VAL A 18 1.11 25.36 3.12
N ASP A 19 -0.11 24.99 2.73
CA ASP A 19 -0.90 25.73 1.74
C ASP A 19 -1.31 27.13 2.25
N GLN A 20 -1.52 27.28 3.56
CA GLN A 20 -1.86 28.54 4.24
C GLN A 20 -0.63 29.30 4.76
N GLY A 21 0.59 28.81 4.53
CA GLY A 21 1.83 29.45 4.98
C GLY A 21 2.05 29.44 6.50
N LEU A 22 1.35 28.57 7.23
CA LEU A 22 1.51 28.37 8.68
C LEU A 22 2.78 27.58 9.04
N VAL A 23 3.31 26.79 8.09
CA VAL A 23 4.48 25.92 8.26
C VAL A 23 5.21 25.80 6.92
N THR A 24 6.54 25.79 6.92
CA THR A 24 7.33 25.63 5.69
C THR A 24 7.51 24.15 5.31
N LYS A 25 7.93 23.86 4.07
CA LYS A 25 8.10 22.46 3.61
C LYS A 25 9.27 21.77 4.33
N GLU A 26 10.23 22.57 4.77
CA GLU A 26 11.44 22.19 5.49
C GLU A 26 11.12 21.79 6.94
N GLU A 27 10.11 22.40 7.54
CA GLU A 27 9.62 22.10 8.90
C GLU A 27 8.82 20.79 8.96
N VAL A 28 8.36 20.25 7.81
CA VAL A 28 7.57 19.01 7.76
C VAL A 28 8.12 18.01 6.72
N PRO A 29 9.36 17.52 6.91
CA PRO A 29 10.05 16.69 5.93
C PRO A 29 9.31 15.38 5.65
N VAL A 30 8.62 14.81 6.65
CA VAL A 30 7.90 13.53 6.54
C VAL A 30 6.86 13.51 5.40
N LEU A 31 6.31 14.67 5.01
CA LEU A 31 5.32 14.78 3.92
C LEU A 31 5.96 14.98 2.52
N PHE A 32 7.16 15.56 2.45
CA PHE A 32 7.79 15.97 1.19
C PHE A 32 9.05 15.19 0.84
N GLU A 33 9.57 14.39 1.77
CA GLU A 33 10.74 13.56 1.53
C GLU A 33 10.40 12.45 0.51
N LYS A 34 11.19 12.37 -0.56
CA LYS A 34 10.98 11.38 -1.62
C LYS A 34 11.14 9.93 -1.10
N SER A 35 11.93 9.73 -0.04
CA SER A 35 12.18 8.43 0.59
C SER A 35 10.93 7.85 1.28
N THR A 36 10.16 8.68 1.98
CA THR A 36 8.93 8.25 2.67
C THR A 36 7.79 8.02 1.68
N SER A 37 7.71 8.85 0.64
CA SER A 37 6.78 8.69 -0.47
C SER A 37 7.03 7.38 -1.22
N SER A 38 8.27 7.12 -1.65
CA SER A 38 8.62 5.89 -2.37
C SER A 38 8.41 4.64 -1.51
N ALA A 39 8.70 4.72 -0.20
CA ALA A 39 8.44 3.62 0.73
C ALA A 39 6.94 3.29 0.81
N ARG A 40 6.07 4.29 0.98
CA ARG A 40 4.59 4.09 0.97
C ARG A 40 4.11 3.50 -0.34
N PHE A 41 4.58 4.02 -1.47
CA PHE A 41 4.26 3.49 -2.79
C PHE A 41 4.70 2.03 -2.93
N SER A 42 5.89 1.66 -2.45
CA SER A 42 6.37 0.28 -2.51
C SER A 42 5.51 -0.68 -1.67
N THR A 43 5.02 -0.23 -0.52
CA THR A 43 4.12 -1.00 0.36
C THR A 43 2.75 -1.22 -0.28
N VAL A 44 2.19 -0.17 -0.90
CA VAL A 44 0.93 -0.26 -1.67
C VAL A 44 1.11 -1.15 -2.90
N ALA A 45 2.16 -0.94 -3.67
CA ALA A 45 2.46 -1.72 -4.87
C ALA A 45 2.57 -3.22 -4.55
N ARG A 46 3.25 -3.58 -3.45
CA ARG A 46 3.37 -4.98 -3.02
C ARG A 46 2.03 -5.59 -2.59
N ARG A 47 1.09 -4.80 -2.07
CA ARG A 47 -0.24 -5.26 -1.69
C ARG A 47 -1.12 -5.51 -2.92
N TYR A 48 -1.09 -4.60 -3.89
CA TYR A 48 -1.96 -4.66 -5.06
C TYR A 48 -1.35 -5.42 -6.25
N SER A 49 -0.06 -5.77 -6.19
CA SER A 49 0.60 -6.53 -7.27
C SER A 49 -0.07 -7.88 -7.55
N ILE A 50 -0.74 -8.47 -6.56
CA ILE A 50 -1.51 -9.71 -6.76
C ILE A 50 -2.62 -9.54 -7.80
N PHE A 51 -3.24 -8.37 -7.89
CA PHE A 51 -4.25 -8.06 -8.90
C PHE A 51 -3.65 -7.82 -10.29
N LEU A 52 -2.34 -7.61 -10.41
CA LEU A 52 -1.65 -7.52 -11.70
C LEU A 52 -1.14 -8.89 -12.14
N TYR A 53 -0.48 -9.63 -11.24
CA TYR A 53 0.09 -10.93 -11.56
C TYR A 53 -0.97 -11.98 -11.85
N LEU A 54 -2.06 -12.04 -11.08
CA LEU A 54 -3.08 -13.08 -11.26
C LEU A 54 -3.73 -13.04 -12.66
N PRO A 55 -4.28 -11.92 -13.16
CA PRO A 55 -4.84 -11.88 -14.51
C PRO A 55 -3.76 -12.07 -15.58
N PHE A 56 -2.53 -11.59 -15.35
CA PHE A 56 -1.42 -11.84 -16.26
C PHE A 56 -1.12 -13.34 -16.41
N LEU A 57 -1.11 -14.10 -15.31
CA LEU A 57 -0.95 -15.56 -15.34
C LEU A 57 -2.11 -16.25 -16.08
N TRP A 58 -3.35 -15.77 -15.90
CA TRP A 58 -4.51 -16.25 -16.65
C TRP A 58 -4.36 -16.04 -18.16
N VAL A 59 -3.93 -14.86 -18.58
CA VAL A 59 -3.68 -14.54 -20.00
C VAL A 59 -2.53 -15.40 -20.55
N LEU A 60 -1.45 -15.56 -19.79
CA LEU A 60 -0.30 -16.38 -20.19
C LEU A 60 -0.73 -17.84 -20.40
N TRP A 61 -1.46 -18.41 -19.44
CA TRP A 61 -1.95 -19.79 -19.54
C TRP A 61 -2.88 -19.97 -20.75
N ALA A 62 -3.85 -19.06 -20.93
CA ALA A 62 -4.82 -19.13 -22.01
C ALA A 62 -4.20 -18.95 -23.41
N SER A 63 -3.06 -18.27 -23.53
CA SER A 63 -2.42 -18.00 -24.82
C SER A 63 -1.34 -19.02 -25.20
N THR A 64 -0.65 -19.62 -24.22
CA THR A 64 0.53 -20.46 -24.48
C THR A 64 0.43 -21.90 -24.00
N LEU A 65 -0.41 -22.19 -23.00
CA LEU A 65 -0.44 -23.51 -22.34
C LEU A 65 -1.78 -24.25 -22.50
N SER A 66 -2.84 -23.60 -22.97
CA SER A 66 -4.18 -24.20 -23.06
C SER A 66 -4.24 -25.45 -23.95
N ASP A 67 -3.48 -25.48 -25.05
CA ASP A 67 -3.48 -26.58 -26.03
C ASP A 67 -2.45 -27.68 -25.73
N VAL A 68 -1.63 -27.53 -24.69
CA VAL A 68 -0.55 -28.48 -24.40
C VAL A 68 -1.02 -29.54 -23.41
N GLU A 69 -1.52 -30.67 -23.89
CA GLU A 69 -1.86 -31.82 -23.02
C GLU A 69 -0.60 -32.58 -22.55
N PRO A 70 -0.52 -33.01 -21.28
CA PRO A 70 -1.44 -32.80 -20.16
C PRO A 70 -1.15 -31.54 -19.31
N TRP A 71 -0.09 -30.80 -19.66
CA TRP A 71 0.42 -29.67 -18.87
C TRP A 71 -0.58 -28.55 -18.69
N GLY A 72 -1.39 -28.24 -19.71
CA GLY A 72 -2.45 -27.25 -19.67
C GLY A 72 -3.42 -27.49 -18.52
N LEU A 73 -3.86 -28.74 -18.33
CA LEU A 73 -4.75 -29.13 -17.23
C LEU A 73 -4.09 -29.04 -15.86
N PHE A 74 -2.82 -29.45 -15.75
CA PHE A 74 -2.06 -29.35 -14.51
C PHE A 74 -1.91 -27.88 -14.07
N PHE A 75 -1.49 -27.01 -15.00
CA PHE A 75 -1.34 -25.58 -14.72
C PHE A 75 -2.68 -24.88 -14.47
N LEU A 76 -3.77 -25.31 -15.12
CA LEU A 76 -5.12 -24.85 -14.81
C LEU A 76 -5.47 -25.14 -13.35
N GLY A 77 -5.24 -26.37 -12.87
CA GLY A 77 -5.47 -26.74 -11.48
C GLY A 77 -4.68 -25.88 -10.52
N LEU A 78 -3.39 -25.66 -10.80
CA LEU A 78 -2.53 -24.79 -9.99
C LEU A 78 -3.01 -23.33 -9.99
N LEU A 79 -3.45 -22.81 -11.14
CA LEU A 79 -3.94 -21.45 -11.29
C LEU A 79 -5.26 -21.23 -10.54
N LEU A 80 -6.14 -22.23 -10.52
CA LEU A 80 -7.35 -22.22 -9.70
C LEU A 80 -7.02 -22.19 -8.21
N ILE A 81 -6.11 -23.03 -7.74
CA ILE A 81 -5.65 -23.02 -6.33
C ILE A 81 -5.06 -21.65 -5.97
N LEU A 82 -4.22 -21.08 -6.84
CA LEU A 82 -3.64 -19.76 -6.63
C LEU A 82 -4.72 -18.67 -6.56
N THR A 83 -5.72 -18.74 -7.44
CA THR A 83 -6.84 -17.80 -7.49
C THR A 83 -7.70 -17.88 -6.22
N LEU A 84 -7.95 -19.08 -5.69
CA LEU A 84 -8.71 -19.28 -4.45
C LEU A 84 -7.94 -18.88 -3.20
N THR A 85 -6.62 -19.08 -3.18
CA THR A 85 -5.76 -18.70 -2.04
C THR A 85 -5.42 -17.22 -2.02
N ALA A 86 -5.44 -16.53 -3.16
CA ALA A 86 -5.19 -15.09 -3.28
C ALA A 86 -6.03 -14.20 -2.33
N PRO A 87 -7.38 -14.31 -2.29
CA PRO A 87 -8.19 -13.48 -1.38
C PRO A 87 -7.92 -13.81 0.10
N VAL A 88 -7.68 -15.08 0.44
CA VAL A 88 -7.34 -15.50 1.81
C VAL A 88 -6.03 -14.84 2.26
N LEU A 89 -5.00 -14.88 1.40
CA LEU A 89 -3.72 -14.24 1.67
C LEU A 89 -3.83 -12.72 1.71
N PHE A 90 -4.70 -12.12 0.88
CA PHE A 90 -4.94 -10.67 0.88
C PHE A 90 -5.54 -10.19 2.21
N ILE A 91 -6.52 -10.93 2.74
CA ILE A 91 -7.13 -10.63 4.04
C ILE A 91 -6.12 -10.84 5.17
N TYR A 92 -5.44 -11.99 5.20
CA TYR A 92 -4.46 -12.32 6.24
C TYR A 92 -3.29 -11.31 6.30
N ARG A 93 -2.77 -10.89 5.14
CA ARG A 93 -1.70 -9.88 5.06
C ARG A 93 -2.20 -8.45 5.32
N GLY A 94 -3.51 -8.27 5.54
CA GLY A 94 -4.15 -7.00 5.85
C GLY A 94 -3.54 -6.31 7.07
N GLY A 95 -3.31 -7.07 8.15
CA GLY A 95 -2.73 -6.54 9.39
C GLY A 95 -1.23 -6.20 9.28
N ARG A 96 -0.49 -6.92 8.44
CA ARG A 96 0.92 -6.59 8.18
C ARG A 96 1.06 -5.28 7.41
N TYR A 97 0.17 -5.06 6.44
CA TYR A 97 0.10 -3.82 5.68
C TYR A 97 -0.27 -2.61 6.55
N SER A 98 -1.24 -2.75 7.46
CA SER A 98 -1.58 -1.63 8.37
C SER A 98 -0.41 -1.30 9.30
N GLY A 99 0.33 -2.30 9.78
CA GLY A 99 1.56 -2.10 10.56
C GLY A 99 2.69 -1.43 9.78
N ASP A 100 2.95 -1.88 8.55
CA ASP A 100 3.97 -1.28 7.67
C ASP A 100 3.62 0.17 7.32
N MET A 101 2.34 0.46 7.03
CA MET A 101 1.87 1.82 6.78
C MET A 101 1.97 2.69 8.04
N ALA A 102 1.57 2.19 9.21
CA ALA A 102 1.70 2.90 10.49
C ALA A 102 3.16 3.26 10.82
N ARG A 103 4.10 2.37 10.50
CA ARG A 103 5.54 2.62 10.67
C ARG A 103 6.08 3.67 9.69
N LEU A 104 5.58 3.69 8.46
CA LEU A 104 5.92 4.70 7.43
C LEU A 104 5.15 6.02 7.56
N SER A 105 4.20 6.07 8.49
CA SER A 105 3.52 7.28 8.95
C SER A 105 3.71 7.41 10.47
N PRO A 106 4.97 7.52 10.95
CA PRO A 106 5.25 7.50 12.38
C PRO A 106 4.46 8.63 13.06
N ALA A 107 3.47 8.22 13.83
CA ALA A 107 2.69 8.99 14.80
C ALA A 107 2.54 10.49 14.51
N TYR A 108 1.94 10.81 13.37
CA TYR A 108 1.18 12.05 13.21
C TYR A 108 -0.28 11.84 13.66
N ASP A 109 -0.42 10.97 14.66
CA ASP A 109 -1.64 10.77 15.43
C ASP A 109 -1.82 11.97 16.33
N ARG A 110 -3.06 12.47 16.35
CA ARG A 110 -3.47 13.56 17.24
C ARG A 110 -3.06 13.17 18.67
N PRO A 111 -2.36 14.02 19.44
CA PRO A 111 -2.09 13.73 20.84
C PRO A 111 -3.42 13.41 21.55
N LYS A 112 -3.47 12.29 22.29
CA LYS A 112 -4.69 11.89 23.00
C LYS A 112 -5.00 12.92 24.07
N GLY A 113 -6.13 13.62 23.96
CA GLY A 113 -6.64 14.53 24.99
C GLY A 113 -6.82 16.01 24.60
N HIS A 114 -6.83 16.34 23.30
CA HIS A 114 -7.21 17.67 22.80
C HIS A 114 -8.35 17.60 21.79
#